data_AF-A0A850TLC3-F1
#
_entry.id   AF-A0A850TLC3-F1
#
_cell.length_a   1.000
_cell.length_b   1.000
_cell.length_c   1.000
_cell.angle_alpha   90.00
_cell.angle_beta   90.00
_cell.angle_gamma   90.00
#
_symmetry.space_group_name_H-M   'P 1'
#
loop_
_entity.id
_entity.type
_entity.pdbx_description
1 polymer ?
#
loop_
_entity_poly.entity_id
_entity_poly.type
_entity_poly.pdbx_seq_one_letter_code
_entity_poly.pdbx_strand_id
1 'polypeptide(L)'
;GVFAHLEMLEARAHEAAVKQEETEQQEEKLARLKARAQELRLQRDELRAKVELQEKGQLGKGGVMSDPAQPSARAVLEWKIKSVEATLQVFYLTGISGKLTKRGVCFCISTAYEGTYLDSYCLDLLIKPEVQIHRHSVPVFIPLEQIAKKYLQTDIRRFLSVLSDHLNAYAGRRYQADQLQEHFSDQVEGTLQRNSLCNLLVFSYNVSSKSKTFPFKVRLLYGDLCCSLPTEVVVSCAPDAPVSLAETAAAHSDLFRRVALHKAFRSFSSADESVD
;
A
#
# COMPACT_ATOMS: atom_id res chain seq x y z
N GLY A 1 7.38 55.72 7.18
CA GLY A 1 6.00 56.03 7.62
C GLY A 1 5.64 55.16 8.80
N VAL A 2 4.76 55.61 9.68
CA VAL A 2 4.37 54.91 10.93
C VAL A 2 3.90 53.46 10.67
N PHE A 3 3.22 53.22 9.56
CA PHE A 3 2.79 51.89 9.12
C PHE A 3 3.94 50.90 8.88
N ALA A 4 5.00 51.29 8.17
CA ALA A 4 6.14 50.40 7.91
C ALA A 4 6.94 50.06 9.18
N HIS A 5 6.86 50.92 10.21
CA HIS A 5 7.47 50.64 11.50
C HIS A 5 6.64 49.63 12.31
N LEU A 6 5.31 49.72 12.26
CA LEU A 6 4.40 48.76 12.89
C LEU A 6 4.53 47.37 12.27
N GLU A 7 4.58 47.28 10.94
CA GLU A 7 4.74 46.00 10.23
C GLU A 7 6.07 45.30 10.58
N MET A 8 7.15 46.07 10.73
CA MET A 8 8.45 45.55 11.19
C MET A 8 8.38 45.03 12.63
N LEU A 9 7.63 45.71 13.51
CA LEU A 9 7.48 45.28 14.91
C LEU A 9 6.61 44.03 15.02
N GLU A 10 5.56 43.91 14.21
CA GLU A 10 4.70 42.73 14.14
C GLU A 10 5.47 41.50 13.64
N ALA A 11 6.26 41.65 12.57
CA ALA A 11 7.11 40.57 12.07
C ALA A 11 8.12 40.07 13.11
N ARG A 12 8.75 40.98 13.87
CA ARG A 12 9.69 40.63 14.95
C ARG A 12 9.00 39.95 16.13
N ALA A 13 7.80 40.39 16.49
CA ALA A 13 7.01 39.76 17.54
C ALA A 13 6.59 38.34 17.15
N HIS A 14 6.19 38.15 15.89
CA HIS A 14 5.83 36.83 15.36
C HIS A 14 7.03 35.89 15.29
N GLU A 15 8.19 36.36 14.81
CA GLU A 15 9.41 35.55 14.76
C GLU A 15 9.89 35.14 16.16
N ALA A 16 9.77 36.02 17.15
CA ALA A 16 10.08 35.70 18.54
C ALA A 16 9.13 34.65 19.13
N ALA A 17 7.83 34.76 18.85
CA ALA A 17 6.83 33.80 19.29
C ALA A 17 7.07 32.40 18.71
N VAL A 18 7.38 32.31 17.41
CA VAL A 18 7.69 31.03 16.75
C VAL A 18 8.94 30.39 17.34
N LYS A 19 10.01 31.17 17.55
CA LYS A 19 11.25 30.65 18.18
C LYS A 19 10.99 30.13 19.60
N GLN A 20 10.15 30.82 20.36
CA GLN A 20 9.80 30.40 21.70
C GLN A 20 8.99 29.08 21.69
N GLU A 21 8.00 28.96 20.81
CA GLU A 21 7.21 27.74 20.66
C GLU A 21 8.09 26.55 20.22
N GLU A 22 9.05 26.76 19.32
CA GLU A 22 10.01 25.73 18.93
C GLU A 22 10.88 25.25 20.10
N THR A 23 11.35 26.17 20.95
CA THR A 23 12.12 25.81 22.14
C THR A 23 11.30 25.02 23.16
N GLU A 24 10.05 25.43 23.40
CA GLU A 24 9.13 24.73 24.30
C GLU A 24 8.85 23.30 23.80
N GLN A 25 8.59 23.13 22.50
CA GLN A 25 8.40 21.79 21.90
C GLN A 25 9.65 20.91 21.99
N GLN A 26 10.85 21.48 21.89
CA GLN A 26 12.10 20.74 22.06
C GLN A 26 12.30 20.30 23.52
N GLU A 27 11.99 21.16 24.48
CA GLU A 27 12.05 20.85 25.90
C GLU A 27 11.06 19.74 26.29
N GLU A 28 9.82 19.79 25.79
CA GLU A 28 8.83 18.73 26.00
C GLU A 28 9.29 17.38 25.43
N LYS A 29 9.85 17.37 24.21
CA LYS A 29 10.41 16.16 23.60
C LYS A 29 11.55 15.59 24.43
N LEU A 30 12.44 16.46 24.93
CA LEU A 30 13.54 16.05 25.81
C LEU A 30 13.04 15.51 27.14
N ALA A 31 12.04 16.14 27.75
CA ALA A 31 11.43 15.67 28.99
C ALA A 31 10.79 14.28 28.81
N ARG A 32 10.04 14.07 27.73
CA ARG A 32 9.44 12.77 27.38
C ARG A 32 10.48 11.68 27.17
N LEU A 33 11.58 11.99 26.47
CA LEU A 33 12.67 11.04 26.25
C LEU A 33 13.40 10.68 27.56
N LYS A 34 13.63 11.66 28.44
CA LYS A 34 14.21 11.43 29.76
C LYS A 34 13.32 10.53 30.62
N ALA A 35 12.01 10.76 30.64
CA ALA A 35 11.05 9.92 31.36
C ALA A 35 11.09 8.47 30.85
N ARG A 36 11.07 8.27 29.53
CA ARG A 36 11.16 6.94 28.92
C ARG A 36 12.49 6.23 29.24
N ALA A 37 13.59 6.98 29.28
CA ALA A 37 14.90 6.44 29.66
C ALA A 37 14.94 5.99 31.13
N GLN A 38 14.26 6.70 32.03
CA GLN A 38 14.15 6.30 33.44
C GLN A 38 13.29 5.05 33.59
N GLU A 39 12.15 4.96 32.91
CA GLU A 39 11.29 3.78 32.91
C GLU A 39 12.04 2.52 32.44
N LEU A 40 12.77 2.62 31.32
CA LEU A 40 13.59 1.51 30.82
C LEU A 40 14.71 1.11 31.78
N ARG A 41 15.28 2.06 32.54
CA ARG A 41 16.27 1.75 33.58
C ARG A 41 15.65 0.99 34.74
N LEU A 42 14.46 1.38 35.19
CA LEU A 42 13.72 0.65 36.23
C LEU A 42 13.40 -0.77 35.78
N GLN A 43 12.92 -0.95 34.56
CA GLN A 43 12.65 -2.29 34.00
C GLN A 43 13.92 -3.15 33.91
N ARG A 44 15.04 -2.56 33.47
CA ARG A 44 16.33 -3.25 33.45
C ARG A 44 16.75 -3.69 34.86
N ASP A 45 16.64 -2.81 35.84
CA ASP A 45 17.06 -3.09 37.21
C ASP A 45 16.16 -4.13 37.87
N GLU A 46 14.85 -4.11 37.58
CA GLU A 46 13.92 -5.16 38.01
C GLU A 46 14.25 -6.52 37.38
N LEU A 47 14.55 -6.55 36.08
CA LEU A 47 14.97 -7.78 35.40
C LEU A 47 16.31 -8.29 35.94
N ARG A 48 17.26 -7.39 36.20
CA ARG A 48 18.55 -7.76 36.80
C ARG A 48 18.38 -8.31 38.21
N ALA A 49 17.51 -7.71 39.03
CA ALA A 49 17.19 -8.21 40.35
C ALA A 49 16.51 -9.59 40.30
N LYS A 50 15.60 -9.82 39.34
CA LYS A 50 14.97 -11.13 39.11
C LYS A 50 16.01 -12.20 38.75
N VAL A 51 16.97 -11.86 37.90
CA VAL A 51 18.09 -12.75 37.54
C VAL A 51 18.97 -13.04 38.76
N GLU A 52 19.37 -12.02 39.51
CA GLU A 52 20.20 -12.20 40.72
C GLU A 52 19.49 -13.01 41.82
N LEU A 53 18.18 -12.85 42.00
CA LEU A 53 17.37 -13.67 42.91
C LEU A 53 17.32 -15.13 42.47
N GLN A 54 17.29 -15.37 41.16
CA GLN A 54 17.32 -16.70 40.59
C GLN A 54 18.69 -17.37 40.77
N GLU A 55 19.77 -16.60 40.60
CA GLU A 55 21.16 -17.05 40.85
C GLU A 55 21.44 -17.30 42.34
N LYS A 56 20.99 -16.42 43.24
CA LYS A 56 21.16 -16.60 44.70
C LYS A 56 20.25 -17.69 45.27
N GLY A 57 19.06 -17.89 44.69
CA GLY A 57 18.16 -19.00 45.03
C GLY A 57 18.72 -20.38 44.68
N GLN A 58 19.64 -20.47 43.71
CA GLN A 58 20.34 -21.70 43.35
C GLN A 58 21.46 -22.09 44.33
N LEU A 59 22.03 -21.14 45.10
CA LEU A 59 23.08 -21.43 46.08
C LEU A 59 22.57 -21.93 47.45
N GLY A 60 21.26 -21.84 47.74
CA GLY A 60 20.70 -22.06 49.07
C GLY A 60 19.93 -23.36 49.31
N LYS A 61 19.69 -24.21 48.30
CA LYS A 61 18.93 -25.46 48.45
C LYS A 61 19.71 -26.66 47.93
N GLY A 62 20.49 -27.26 48.83
CA GLY A 62 20.85 -28.67 48.72
C GLY A 62 19.59 -29.52 48.88
N GLY A 63 19.07 -30.03 47.76
CA GLY A 63 17.87 -30.88 47.76
C GLY A 63 17.25 -30.97 46.38
N VAL A 64 17.55 -32.07 45.69
CA VAL A 64 16.94 -32.60 44.45
C VAL A 64 15.68 -31.85 44.00
N MET A 65 15.86 -30.88 43.11
CA MET A 65 14.86 -30.49 42.12
C MET A 65 15.61 -30.25 40.83
N SER A 66 15.14 -30.92 39.77
CA SER A 66 15.61 -30.77 38.41
C SER A 66 15.78 -29.28 38.08
N ASP A 67 17.01 -28.95 37.69
CA ASP A 67 17.37 -27.73 36.97
C ASP A 67 16.20 -27.32 36.05
N PRO A 68 15.71 -26.07 36.04
CA PRO A 68 14.81 -25.64 34.98
C PRO A 68 15.62 -25.80 33.69
N ALA A 69 15.43 -26.95 33.04
CA ALA A 69 16.38 -27.48 32.07
C ALA A 69 16.74 -26.35 31.12
N GLN A 70 17.98 -25.88 31.22
CA GLN A 70 18.55 -24.91 30.28
C GLN A 70 18.07 -25.37 28.90
N PRO A 71 17.32 -24.53 28.17
CA PRO A 71 16.68 -24.98 26.95
C PRO A 71 17.78 -25.59 26.10
N SER A 72 17.62 -26.89 25.78
CA SER A 72 18.67 -27.63 25.10
C SER A 72 19.13 -26.83 23.87
N ALA A 73 20.40 -26.92 23.50
CA ALA A 73 20.91 -26.19 22.33
C ALA A 73 20.01 -26.39 21.08
N ARG A 74 19.38 -27.57 20.99
CA ARG A 74 18.35 -27.90 20.00
C ARG A 74 17.06 -27.08 20.14
N ALA A 75 16.50 -26.97 21.35
CA ALA A 75 15.30 -26.14 21.60
C ALA A 75 15.55 -24.66 21.30
N VAL A 76 16.74 -24.14 21.64
CA VAL A 76 17.14 -22.76 21.28
C VAL A 76 17.26 -22.60 19.76
N LEU A 77 17.84 -23.57 19.06
CA LEU A 77 17.96 -23.54 17.60
C LEU A 77 16.60 -23.62 16.91
N GLU A 78 15.72 -24.52 17.34
CA GLU A 78 14.35 -24.64 16.82
C GLU A 78 13.56 -23.35 17.03
N TRP A 79 13.68 -22.72 18.20
CA TRP A 79 13.06 -21.43 18.47
C TRP A 79 13.62 -20.32 17.55
N LYS A 80 14.94 -20.28 17.35
CA LYS A 80 15.57 -19.33 16.42
C LYS A 80 15.11 -19.52 14.98
N ILE A 81 15.01 -20.77 14.51
CA ILE A 81 14.51 -21.08 13.16
C ILE A 81 13.08 -20.59 13.01
N LYS A 82 12.18 -20.96 13.93
CA LYS A 82 10.78 -20.49 13.92
C LYS A 82 10.69 -18.96 13.96
N SER A 83 11.55 -18.30 14.73
CA SER A 83 11.59 -16.83 14.81
C SER A 83 12.02 -16.20 13.49
N VAL A 84 13.02 -16.76 12.80
CA VAL A 84 13.46 -16.31 11.48
C VAL A 84 12.39 -16.57 10.42
N GLU A 85 11.75 -17.73 10.43
CA GLU A 85 10.64 -18.06 9.52
C GLU A 85 9.45 -17.10 9.70
N ALA A 86 9.05 -16.83 10.94
CA ALA A 86 8.01 -15.85 11.24
C ALA A 86 8.40 -14.44 10.76
N THR A 87 9.66 -14.05 10.97
CA THR A 87 10.18 -12.77 10.49
C THR A 87 10.14 -12.68 8.96
N LEU A 88 10.52 -13.77 8.27
CA LEU A 88 10.46 -13.85 6.82
C LEU A 88 9.02 -13.74 6.31
N GLN A 89 8.06 -14.43 6.96
CA GLN A 89 6.64 -14.30 6.63
C GLN A 89 6.13 -12.87 6.77
N VAL A 90 6.54 -12.14 7.81
CA VAL A 90 6.18 -10.71 7.95
C VAL A 90 6.76 -9.88 6.81
N PHE A 91 8.00 -10.15 6.38
CA PHE A 91 8.58 -9.44 5.23
C PHE A 91 7.87 -9.74 3.91
N TYR A 92 7.33 -10.95 3.71
CA TYR A 92 6.49 -11.25 2.55
C TYR A 92 5.26 -10.34 2.45
N LEU A 93 4.72 -9.88 3.59
CA LEU A 93 3.58 -8.96 3.61
C LEU A 93 3.91 -7.57 3.03
N THR A 94 5.19 -7.23 2.88
CA THR A 94 5.60 -5.99 2.22
C THR A 94 5.39 -6.03 0.70
N GLY A 95 5.09 -7.21 0.14
CA GLY A 95 4.94 -7.42 -1.30
C GLY A 95 6.27 -7.51 -2.05
N ILE A 96 7.42 -7.31 -1.38
CA ILE A 96 8.74 -7.42 -2.01
C ILE A 96 9.60 -8.39 -1.20
N SER A 97 10.07 -9.45 -1.87
CA SER A 97 11.01 -10.40 -1.28
C SER A 97 12.27 -10.50 -2.14
N GLY A 98 13.38 -10.90 -1.54
CA GLY A 98 14.67 -10.98 -2.22
C GLY A 98 15.45 -12.22 -1.83
N LYS A 99 16.11 -12.85 -2.80
CA LYS A 99 17.04 -13.96 -2.59
C LYS A 99 18.38 -13.67 -3.24
N LEU A 100 19.47 -13.99 -2.55
CA LEU A 100 20.81 -13.87 -3.10
C LEU A 100 21.01 -14.93 -4.20
N THR A 101 21.60 -14.54 -5.32
CA THR A 101 21.97 -15.45 -6.41
C THR A 101 23.50 -15.51 -6.53
N LYS A 102 24.03 -16.47 -7.31
CA LYS A 102 25.48 -16.60 -7.52
C LYS A 102 26.14 -15.33 -8.07
N ARG A 103 25.38 -14.50 -8.80
CA ARG A 103 25.88 -13.33 -9.54
C ARG A 103 25.28 -12.00 -9.06
N GLY A 104 24.35 -12.03 -8.10
CA GLY A 104 23.69 -10.83 -7.60
C GLY A 104 22.49 -11.15 -6.72
N VAL A 105 21.32 -10.59 -7.03
CA VAL A 105 20.10 -10.75 -6.23
C VAL A 105 18.89 -10.88 -7.14
N CYS A 106 17.92 -11.70 -6.73
CA CYS A 106 16.65 -11.85 -7.41
C CYS A 106 15.54 -11.36 -6.48
N PHE A 107 14.79 -10.36 -6.93
CA PHE A 107 13.60 -9.84 -6.27
C PHE A 107 12.34 -10.49 -6.82
N CYS A 108 11.38 -10.75 -5.95
CA CYS A 108 10.01 -11.09 -6.32
C CYS A 108 9.08 -10.00 -5.76
N ILE A 109 8.32 -9.38 -6.65
CA ILE A 109 7.33 -8.34 -6.35
C ILE A 109 5.94 -8.97 -6.49
N SER A 110 5.30 -9.25 -5.36
CA SER A 110 3.93 -9.73 -5.27
C SER A 110 2.98 -8.55 -5.26
N THR A 111 2.01 -8.56 -6.17
CA THR A 111 0.98 -7.53 -6.24
C THR A 111 -0.22 -7.90 -5.38
N ALA A 112 -0.91 -6.90 -4.86
CA ALA A 112 -2.12 -7.08 -4.08
C ALA A 112 -3.11 -5.95 -4.37
N TYR A 113 -4.40 -6.28 -4.29
CA TYR A 113 -5.48 -5.31 -4.42
C TYR A 113 -6.62 -5.67 -3.47
N GLU A 114 -7.09 -4.69 -2.69
CA GLU A 114 -8.18 -4.84 -1.71
C GLU A 114 -8.03 -6.06 -0.76
N GLY A 115 -6.80 -6.33 -0.31
CA GLY A 115 -6.52 -7.43 0.63
C GLY A 115 -6.33 -8.80 -0.04
N THR A 116 -6.44 -8.88 -1.37
CA THR A 116 -6.20 -10.11 -2.13
C THR A 116 -4.83 -10.05 -2.81
N TYR A 117 -4.01 -11.09 -2.62
CA TYR A 117 -2.78 -11.27 -3.40
C TYR A 117 -3.09 -11.72 -4.82
N LEU A 118 -2.41 -11.11 -5.79
CA LEU A 118 -2.59 -11.33 -7.21
C LEU A 118 -1.31 -11.98 -7.79
N ASP A 119 -0.86 -11.49 -8.95
CA ASP A 119 0.32 -11.98 -9.65
C ASP A 119 1.62 -11.58 -8.93
N SER A 120 2.68 -12.35 -9.18
CA SER A 120 4.04 -12.04 -8.71
C SER A 120 5.02 -11.93 -9.88
N TYR A 121 5.91 -10.94 -9.81
CA TYR A 121 6.87 -10.61 -10.84
C TYR A 121 8.30 -10.77 -10.34
N CYS A 122 9.14 -11.45 -11.11
CA CYS A 122 10.53 -11.70 -10.77
C CYS A 122 11.45 -10.70 -11.48
N LEU A 123 12.49 -10.26 -10.79
CA LEU A 123 13.53 -9.37 -11.29
C LEU A 123 14.90 -9.86 -10.81
N ASP A 124 15.74 -10.33 -11.73
CA ASP A 124 17.10 -10.81 -11.47
C ASP A 124 18.11 -9.72 -11.80
N LEU A 125 18.91 -9.32 -10.82
CA LEU A 125 19.90 -8.25 -10.92
C LEU A 125 21.32 -8.79 -10.72
N LEU A 126 22.25 -8.30 -11.54
CA LEU A 126 23.69 -8.47 -11.37
C LEU A 126 24.23 -7.28 -10.57
N ILE A 127 25.15 -7.52 -9.62
CA ILE A 127 25.63 -6.46 -8.70
C ILE A 127 26.99 -5.88 -9.12
N LYS A 128 27.76 -6.53 -10.00
CA LYS A 128 29.12 -6.09 -10.35
C LYS A 128 29.40 -6.12 -11.86
N PRO A 129 30.10 -5.11 -12.42
CA PRO A 129 30.62 -3.89 -11.75
C PRO A 129 29.56 -2.80 -11.50
N GLU A 130 28.47 -2.79 -12.27
CA GLU A 130 27.30 -1.93 -12.08
C GLU A 130 26.04 -2.78 -11.92
N VAL A 131 24.98 -2.23 -11.31
CA VAL A 131 23.74 -2.97 -11.13
C VAL A 131 23.02 -3.11 -12.46
N GLN A 132 22.81 -4.33 -12.96
CA GLN A 132 22.17 -4.55 -14.26
C GLN A 132 21.01 -5.53 -14.15
N ILE A 133 19.94 -5.27 -14.89
CA ILE A 133 18.81 -6.19 -15.04
C ILE A 133 19.24 -7.32 -15.97
N HIS A 134 19.27 -8.55 -15.47
CA HIS A 134 19.64 -9.73 -16.24
C HIS A 134 18.42 -10.42 -16.85
N ARG A 135 17.39 -10.68 -16.02
CA ARG A 135 16.13 -11.32 -16.45
C ARG A 135 14.97 -10.74 -15.64
N HIS A 136 13.80 -10.65 -16.23
CA HIS A 136 12.59 -10.26 -15.52
C HIS A 136 11.34 -10.88 -16.14
N SER A 137 10.25 -10.92 -15.37
CA SER A 137 8.90 -11.24 -15.86
C SER A 137 7.97 -10.01 -15.93
N VAL A 138 8.51 -8.81 -15.73
CA VAL A 138 7.76 -7.55 -15.82
C VAL A 138 7.17 -7.39 -17.22
N PRO A 139 5.87 -7.05 -17.37
CA PRO A 139 5.25 -6.86 -18.68
C PRO A 139 5.89 -5.73 -19.48
N VAL A 140 5.99 -5.91 -20.81
CA VAL A 140 6.71 -5.02 -21.74
C VAL A 140 6.20 -3.58 -21.80
N PHE A 141 4.95 -3.36 -21.38
CA PHE A 141 4.32 -2.04 -21.37
C PHE A 141 4.56 -1.26 -20.07
N ILE A 142 5.15 -1.89 -19.05
CA ILE A 142 5.61 -1.22 -17.84
C ILE A 142 6.97 -0.58 -18.16
N PRO A 143 7.19 0.71 -17.81
CA PRO A 143 8.38 1.47 -18.23
C PRO A 143 9.64 1.09 -17.41
N LEU A 144 10.01 -0.20 -17.42
CA LEU A 144 11.09 -0.75 -16.59
C LEU A 144 12.44 -0.09 -16.90
N GLU A 145 12.77 0.10 -18.18
CA GLU A 145 14.02 0.70 -18.62
C GLU A 145 14.12 2.17 -18.20
N GLN A 146 13.03 2.93 -18.27
CA GLN A 146 13.01 4.33 -17.83
C GLN A 146 13.17 4.44 -16.31
N ILE A 147 12.49 3.59 -15.55
CA ILE A 147 12.62 3.53 -14.09
C ILE A 147 14.04 3.10 -13.70
N ALA A 148 14.59 2.10 -14.37
CA ALA A 148 15.94 1.60 -14.14
C ALA A 148 17.00 2.67 -14.40
N LYS A 149 16.93 3.35 -15.55
CA LYS A 149 17.86 4.43 -15.89
C LYS A 149 17.86 5.56 -14.85
N LYS A 150 16.72 5.83 -14.21
CA LYS A 150 16.57 6.92 -13.25
C LYS A 150 17.05 6.56 -11.84
N TYR A 151 16.81 5.32 -11.39
CA TYR A 151 16.98 4.96 -9.97
C TYR A 151 17.87 3.74 -9.71
N LEU A 152 18.10 2.84 -10.68
CA LEU A 152 18.74 1.55 -10.41
C LEU A 152 20.16 1.69 -9.84
N GLN A 153 20.93 2.66 -10.33
CA GLN A 153 22.30 2.89 -9.87
C GLN A 153 22.39 3.75 -8.60
N THR A 154 21.38 4.56 -8.31
CA THR A 154 21.43 5.59 -7.27
C THR A 154 20.63 5.23 -6.02
N ASP A 155 19.46 4.64 -6.19
CA ASP A 155 18.55 4.27 -5.11
C ASP A 155 17.72 3.04 -5.50
N ILE A 156 18.24 1.87 -5.14
CA ILE A 156 17.56 0.59 -5.38
C ILE A 156 16.20 0.50 -4.68
N ARG A 157 16.03 1.14 -3.52
CA ARG A 157 14.76 1.12 -2.79
C ARG A 157 13.71 1.91 -3.54
N ARG A 158 14.07 3.10 -4.04
CA ARG A 158 13.17 3.91 -4.85
C ARG A 158 12.86 3.25 -6.19
N PHE A 159 13.84 2.60 -6.81
CA PHE A 159 13.62 1.78 -8.00
C PHE A 159 12.55 0.70 -7.75
N LEU A 160 12.70 -0.10 -6.69
CA LEU A 160 11.76 -1.16 -6.35
C LEU A 160 10.37 -0.61 -5.97
N SER A 161 10.31 0.48 -5.23
CA SER A 161 9.04 1.14 -4.86
C SER A 161 8.28 1.60 -6.11
N VAL A 162 8.93 2.35 -7.00
CA VAL A 162 8.29 2.88 -8.21
C VAL A 162 7.84 1.74 -9.12
N LEU A 163 8.66 0.68 -9.27
CA LEU A 163 8.27 -0.50 -10.04
C LEU A 163 7.07 -1.23 -9.41
N SER A 164 7.07 -1.36 -8.08
CA SER A 164 5.96 -1.95 -7.33
C SER A 164 4.66 -1.17 -7.53
N ASP A 165 4.71 0.17 -7.52
CA ASP A 165 3.54 1.02 -7.74
C ASP A 165 2.93 0.77 -9.12
N HIS A 166 3.75 0.70 -10.18
CA HIS A 166 3.29 0.40 -11.54
C HIS A 166 2.65 -0.98 -11.64
N LEU A 167 3.27 -1.99 -11.01
CA LEU A 167 2.78 -3.37 -11.06
C LEU A 167 1.48 -3.54 -10.27
N ASN A 168 1.40 -2.97 -9.07
CA ASN A 168 0.18 -3.00 -8.26
C ASN A 168 -0.98 -2.27 -8.94
N ALA A 169 -0.71 -1.12 -9.55
CA ALA A 169 -1.71 -0.38 -10.28
C ALA A 169 -2.23 -1.14 -11.51
N TYR A 170 -1.33 -1.76 -12.28
CA TYR A 170 -1.70 -2.63 -13.39
C TYR A 170 -2.53 -3.83 -12.92
N ALA A 171 -2.06 -4.55 -11.89
CA ALA A 171 -2.75 -5.70 -11.35
C ALA A 171 -4.14 -5.33 -10.80
N GLY A 172 -4.26 -4.18 -10.12
CA GLY A 172 -5.52 -3.65 -9.62
C GLY A 172 -6.51 -3.27 -10.73
N ARG A 173 -6.06 -2.66 -11.83
CA ARG A 173 -6.91 -2.37 -13.00
C ARG A 173 -7.41 -3.64 -13.67
N ARG A 174 -6.51 -4.62 -13.87
CA ARG A 174 -6.87 -5.92 -14.43
C ARG A 174 -7.85 -6.66 -13.54
N TYR A 175 -7.60 -6.71 -12.23
CA TYR A 175 -8.47 -7.36 -11.26
C TYR A 175 -9.87 -6.75 -11.26
N GLN A 176 -10.00 -5.42 -11.27
CA GLN A 176 -11.30 -4.75 -11.35
C GLN A 176 -12.06 -5.09 -12.63
N ALA A 177 -11.36 -5.16 -13.76
CA ALA A 177 -11.94 -5.55 -15.05
C ALA A 177 -12.42 -7.01 -15.03
N ASP A 178 -11.60 -7.93 -14.48
CA ASP A 178 -11.96 -9.34 -14.35
C ASP A 178 -13.17 -9.52 -13.41
N GLN A 179 -13.17 -8.84 -12.25
CA GLN A 179 -14.29 -8.85 -11.30
C GLN A 179 -15.59 -8.32 -11.90
N LEU A 180 -15.52 -7.28 -12.74
CA LEU A 180 -16.69 -6.76 -13.43
C LEU A 180 -17.29 -7.84 -14.36
N GLN A 181 -16.43 -8.51 -15.13
CA GLN A 181 -16.86 -9.53 -16.09
C GLN A 181 -17.33 -10.83 -15.41
N GLU A 182 -16.74 -11.20 -14.27
CA GLU A 182 -17.10 -12.42 -13.54
C GLU A 182 -18.40 -12.27 -12.74
N HIS A 183 -18.60 -11.13 -12.07
CA HIS A 183 -19.68 -10.95 -11.10
C HIS A 183 -20.84 -10.06 -11.57
N PHE A 184 -20.69 -9.33 -12.67
CA PHE A 184 -21.70 -8.39 -13.17
C PHE A 184 -21.93 -8.56 -14.68
N SER A 185 -21.68 -9.75 -15.22
CA SER A 185 -21.90 -10.06 -16.64
C SER A 185 -23.36 -9.95 -17.09
N ASP A 186 -24.28 -10.06 -16.14
CA ASP A 186 -25.71 -9.87 -16.27
C ASP A 186 -26.12 -8.38 -16.39
N GLN A 187 -25.33 -7.47 -15.80
CA GLN A 187 -25.59 -6.03 -15.88
C GLN A 187 -24.86 -5.37 -17.06
N VAL A 188 -23.70 -5.90 -17.44
CA VAL A 188 -22.86 -5.40 -18.53
C VAL A 188 -23.30 -5.99 -19.86
N GLU A 189 -23.55 -5.13 -20.84
CA GLU A 189 -23.91 -5.54 -22.19
C GLU A 189 -22.66 -6.02 -22.95
N GLY A 190 -22.58 -7.34 -23.16
CA GLY A 190 -21.51 -7.97 -23.93
C GLY A 190 -20.18 -8.07 -23.18
N THR A 191 -19.08 -8.16 -23.94
CA THR A 191 -17.73 -8.31 -23.37
C THR A 191 -17.08 -6.96 -23.13
N LEU A 192 -16.55 -6.76 -21.91
CA LEU A 192 -15.72 -5.62 -21.54
C LEU A 192 -14.52 -5.49 -22.50
N GLN A 193 -14.40 -4.35 -23.17
CA GLN A 193 -13.25 -4.06 -24.02
C GLN A 193 -12.14 -3.42 -23.20
N ARG A 194 -10.93 -3.96 -23.32
CA ARG A 194 -9.73 -3.46 -22.64
C ARG A 194 -8.49 -3.63 -23.49
N ASN A 195 -7.52 -2.74 -23.32
CA ASN A 195 -6.19 -2.92 -23.90
C ASN A 195 -5.27 -3.72 -22.95
N SER A 196 -4.08 -4.12 -23.42
CA SER A 196 -3.14 -4.93 -22.66
C SER A 196 -2.67 -4.29 -21.35
N LEU A 197 -2.58 -2.95 -21.30
CA LEU A 197 -2.21 -2.17 -20.11
C LEU A 197 -3.34 -2.04 -19.08
N CYS A 198 -4.56 -2.44 -19.45
CA CYS A 198 -5.80 -2.17 -18.73
C CYS A 198 -5.94 -0.69 -18.33
N ASN A 199 -5.39 0.23 -19.14
CA ASN A 199 -5.49 1.67 -18.87
C ASN A 199 -6.61 2.35 -19.68
N LEU A 200 -7.28 1.61 -20.55
CA LEU A 200 -8.51 2.00 -21.22
C LEU A 200 -9.51 0.85 -21.12
N LEU A 201 -10.65 1.12 -20.48
CA LEU A 201 -11.78 0.20 -20.39
C LEU A 201 -13.01 0.82 -21.07
N VAL A 202 -13.70 0.04 -21.89
CA VAL A 202 -14.94 0.45 -22.57
C VAL A 202 -15.97 -0.64 -22.44
N PHE A 203 -17.15 -0.29 -21.94
CA PHE A 203 -18.27 -1.23 -21.77
C PHE A 203 -19.60 -0.47 -21.80
N SER A 204 -20.68 -1.22 -21.95
CA SER A 204 -22.04 -0.70 -21.87
C SER A 204 -22.81 -1.43 -20.77
N TYR A 205 -23.79 -0.79 -20.15
CA TYR A 205 -24.70 -1.41 -19.19
C TYR A 205 -26.05 -0.71 -19.22
N ASN A 206 -27.10 -1.38 -18.77
CA ASN A 206 -28.45 -0.85 -18.82
C ASN A 206 -28.85 -0.22 -17.48
N VAL A 207 -29.49 0.96 -17.56
CA VAL A 207 -30.09 1.63 -16.40
C VAL A 207 -31.60 1.68 -16.60
N SER A 208 -32.34 1.22 -15.61
CA SER A 208 -33.81 1.20 -15.62
C SER A 208 -34.37 2.52 -15.08
N SER A 209 -35.33 3.12 -15.79
CA SER A 209 -36.07 4.29 -15.32
C SER A 209 -37.53 4.19 -15.71
N LYS A 210 -38.44 4.23 -14.72
CA LYS A 210 -39.90 4.38 -14.87
C LYS A 210 -40.48 3.57 -16.05
N SER A 211 -40.16 2.28 -16.16
CA SER A 211 -40.55 1.29 -17.20
C SER A 211 -39.70 1.13 -18.48
N LYS A 212 -38.62 1.89 -18.67
CA LYS A 212 -37.71 1.72 -19.82
C LYS A 212 -36.27 1.53 -19.37
N THR A 213 -35.54 0.68 -20.09
CA THR A 213 -34.09 0.52 -19.95
C THR A 213 -33.37 1.39 -20.96
N PHE A 214 -32.31 2.05 -20.51
CA PHE A 214 -31.48 2.92 -21.34
C PHE A 214 -30.03 2.44 -21.29
N PRO A 215 -29.39 2.23 -22.45
CA PRO A 215 -28.00 1.81 -22.51
C PRO A 215 -27.09 2.99 -22.17
N PHE A 216 -26.22 2.78 -21.18
CA PHE A 216 -25.14 3.67 -20.82
C PHE A 216 -23.86 3.11 -21.41
N LYS A 217 -23.12 3.94 -22.14
CA LYS A 217 -21.79 3.61 -22.65
C LYS A 217 -20.74 4.30 -21.81
N VAL A 218 -19.78 3.54 -21.30
CA VAL A 218 -18.72 4.02 -20.42
C VAL A 218 -17.37 3.89 -21.10
N ARG A 219 -16.54 4.93 -20.92
CA ARG A 219 -15.12 4.92 -21.23
C ARG A 219 -14.33 5.39 -20.02
N LEU A 220 -13.48 4.51 -19.48
CA LEU A 220 -12.57 4.78 -18.36
C LEU A 220 -11.14 4.88 -18.88
N LEU A 221 -10.46 5.99 -18.62
CA LEU A 221 -9.04 6.18 -18.92
C LEU A 221 -8.25 6.35 -17.62
N TYR A 222 -7.26 5.50 -17.44
CA TYR A 222 -6.33 5.51 -16.32
C TYR A 222 -5.05 6.22 -16.79
N GLY A 223 -5.05 7.55 -16.68
CA GLY A 223 -3.94 8.40 -17.13
C GLY A 223 -2.71 8.27 -16.25
N ASP A 224 -2.91 8.12 -14.94
CA ASP A 224 -1.84 7.77 -14.01
C ASP A 224 -1.65 6.24 -13.95
N LEU A 225 -0.52 5.78 -14.50
CA LEU A 225 -0.19 4.36 -14.57
C LEU A 225 0.19 3.75 -13.21
N CYS A 226 0.45 4.57 -12.19
CA CYS A 226 0.67 4.16 -10.80
C CYS A 226 -0.62 4.11 -9.97
N CYS A 227 -1.78 4.40 -10.57
CA CYS A 227 -3.07 4.38 -9.91
C CYS A 227 -4.00 3.29 -10.46
N SER A 228 -4.80 2.70 -9.57
CA SER A 228 -5.83 1.71 -9.93
C SER A 228 -7.20 2.33 -10.20
N LEU A 229 -7.36 3.64 -10.02
CA LEU A 229 -8.60 4.38 -10.29
C LEU A 229 -8.45 5.24 -11.56
N PRO A 230 -9.54 5.42 -12.34
CA PRO A 230 -9.47 6.16 -13.59
C PRO A 230 -9.29 7.65 -13.33
N THR A 231 -8.49 8.30 -14.17
CA THR A 231 -8.29 9.75 -14.16
C THR A 231 -9.40 10.46 -14.93
N GLU A 232 -9.87 9.84 -16.00
CA GLU A 232 -10.99 10.34 -16.80
C GLU A 232 -12.07 9.28 -16.93
N VAL A 233 -13.31 9.72 -16.77
CA VAL A 233 -14.50 8.90 -16.91
C VAL A 233 -15.48 9.66 -17.78
N VAL A 234 -15.98 8.98 -18.81
CA VAL A 234 -17.04 9.46 -19.68
C VAL A 234 -18.16 8.43 -19.65
N VAL A 235 -19.34 8.86 -19.23
CA VAL A 235 -20.58 8.09 -19.27
C VAL A 235 -21.53 8.81 -20.22
N SER A 236 -21.87 8.16 -21.33
CA SER A 236 -22.78 8.70 -22.35
C SER A 236 -24.05 7.86 -22.43
N CYS A 237 -25.19 8.53 -22.48
CA CYS A 237 -26.50 7.92 -22.74
C CYS A 237 -26.97 8.28 -24.16
N ALA A 238 -27.97 7.57 -24.69
CA ALA A 238 -28.59 7.89 -25.97
C ALA A 238 -29.13 9.34 -25.98
N PRO A 239 -29.09 10.05 -27.12
CA PRO A 239 -29.52 11.45 -27.22
C PRO A 239 -31.01 11.68 -26.91
N ASP A 240 -31.83 10.64 -27.02
CA ASP A 240 -33.27 10.69 -26.76
C ASP A 240 -33.63 10.44 -25.27
N ALA A 241 -32.61 10.37 -24.41
CA ALA A 241 -32.75 10.05 -23.00
C ALA A 241 -33.35 11.22 -22.18
N PRO A 242 -34.21 10.93 -21.19
CA PRO A 242 -34.68 11.91 -20.22
C PRO A 242 -33.53 12.65 -19.52
N VAL A 243 -33.76 13.92 -19.17
CA VAL A 243 -32.78 14.76 -18.45
C VAL A 243 -32.31 14.13 -17.14
N SER A 244 -33.19 13.42 -16.43
CA SER A 244 -32.84 12.71 -15.19
C SER A 244 -31.74 11.64 -15.38
N LEU A 245 -31.62 11.04 -16.58
CA LEU A 245 -30.56 10.08 -16.86
C LEU A 245 -29.22 10.76 -17.12
N ALA A 246 -29.20 12.02 -17.55
CA ALA A 246 -27.96 12.79 -17.65
C ALA A 246 -27.39 13.08 -16.25
N GLU A 247 -28.26 13.38 -15.27
CA GLU A 247 -27.87 13.51 -13.87
C GLU A 247 -27.35 12.19 -13.31
N THR A 248 -28.02 11.06 -13.59
CA THR A 248 -27.54 9.72 -13.22
C THR A 248 -26.19 9.40 -13.86
N ALA A 249 -25.99 9.73 -15.15
CA ALA A 249 -24.72 9.52 -15.84
C ALA A 249 -23.59 10.34 -15.22
N ALA A 250 -23.86 11.58 -14.82
CA ALA A 250 -22.90 12.41 -14.08
C ALA A 250 -22.56 11.79 -12.72
N ALA A 251 -23.56 11.34 -11.96
CA ALA A 251 -23.36 10.68 -10.67
C ALA A 251 -22.54 9.40 -10.80
N HIS A 252 -22.83 8.55 -11.80
CA HIS A 252 -22.05 7.34 -12.08
C HIS A 252 -20.61 7.68 -12.51
N SER A 253 -20.43 8.73 -13.31
CA SER A 253 -19.10 9.21 -13.71
C SER A 253 -18.24 9.60 -12.50
N ASP A 254 -18.82 10.36 -11.56
CA ASP A 254 -18.14 10.75 -10.32
C ASP A 254 -17.85 9.54 -9.41
N LEU A 255 -18.77 8.57 -9.36
CA LEU A 255 -18.59 7.35 -8.58
C LEU A 255 -17.41 6.52 -9.10
N PHE A 256 -17.35 6.29 -10.41
CA PHE A 256 -16.26 5.51 -11.03
C PHE A 256 -14.88 6.17 -10.87
N ARG A 257 -14.81 7.49 -10.66
CA ARG A 257 -13.54 8.18 -10.35
C ARG A 257 -13.03 7.93 -8.93
N ARG A 258 -13.95 7.67 -7.99
CA ARG A 258 -13.64 7.61 -6.55
C ARG A 258 -13.59 6.19 -6.00
N VAL A 259 -14.28 5.27 -6.67
CA VAL A 259 -14.52 3.92 -6.16
C VAL A 259 -14.12 2.88 -7.20
N ALA A 260 -13.61 1.75 -6.73
CA ALA A 260 -13.27 0.63 -7.58
C ALA A 260 -14.49 0.12 -8.38
N LEU A 261 -14.26 -0.32 -9.61
CA LEU A 261 -15.33 -0.59 -10.57
C LEU A 261 -16.37 -1.60 -10.07
N HIS A 262 -15.93 -2.74 -9.54
CA HIS A 262 -16.80 -3.78 -8.99
C HIS A 262 -17.60 -3.30 -7.77
N LYS A 263 -17.04 -2.37 -6.97
CA LYS A 263 -17.76 -1.77 -5.82
C LYS A 263 -18.80 -0.74 -6.27
N ALA A 264 -18.51 0.03 -7.31
CA ALA A 264 -19.49 0.95 -7.90
C ALA A 264 -20.71 0.16 -8.41
N PHE A 265 -20.49 -0.96 -9.10
CA PHE A 265 -21.58 -1.83 -9.55
C PHE A 265 -22.39 -2.45 -8.41
N ARG A 266 -21.74 -2.89 -7.31
CA ARG A 266 -22.47 -3.33 -6.10
C ARG A 266 -23.39 -2.24 -5.56
N SER A 267 -22.96 -0.97 -5.60
CA SER A 267 -23.76 0.13 -5.08
C SER A 267 -25.01 0.42 -5.91
N PHE A 268 -24.98 0.11 -7.22
CA PHE A 268 -26.16 0.23 -8.07
C PHE A 268 -27.23 -0.78 -7.64
N SER A 269 -26.84 -2.05 -7.43
CA SER A 269 -27.75 -3.09 -6.98
C SER A 269 -28.35 -2.82 -5.59
N SER A 270 -27.57 -2.27 -4.65
CA SER A 270 -28.10 -1.90 -3.33
C SER A 270 -29.04 -0.70 -3.34
N ALA A 271 -28.93 0.18 -4.34
CA ALA A 271 -29.82 1.33 -4.47
C ALA A 271 -31.20 0.90 -4.99
N ASP A 272 -31.24 -0.08 -5.90
CA ASP A 272 -32.50 -0.64 -6.43
C ASP A 272 -33.31 -1.40 -5.35
N GLU A 273 -32.66 -2.03 -4.36
CA GLU A 273 -33.36 -2.71 -3.24
C GLU A 273 -33.92 -1.76 -2.17
N SER A 274 -33.54 -0.48 -2.18
CA SER A 274 -33.96 0.51 -1.17
C SER A 274 -35.25 1.27 -1.52
N VAL A 275 -35.88 0.90 -2.66
CA VAL A 275 -37.08 1.56 -3.20
C VAL A 275 -38.34 0.66 -3.10
N ASP A 276 -38.23 -0.53 -2.52
CA ASP A 276 -39.36 -1.43 -2.24
C ASP A 276 -39.95 -1.25 -0.82
#